data_AF-A0A349DTR2-F1
#
_entry.id   AF-A0A349DTR2-F1
#
_cell.length_a   1.000
_cell.length_b   1.000
_cell.length_c   1.000
_cell.angle_alpha   90.00
_cell.angle_beta   90.00
_cell.angle_gamma   90.00
#
_symmetry.space_group_name_H-M   'P 1'
#
loop_
_entity.id
_entity.type
_entity.pdbx_description
1 polymer ?
#
loop_
_entity_poly.entity_id
_entity_poly.type
_entity_poly.pdbx_seq_one_letter_code
_entity_poly.pdbx_strand_id
1 'polypeptide(L)'
;MPYFCAQIISPNYLDILLISGIIHCVIIAALLLWTGQKGWESRLLSLAIFLFGLHQTWNILYDLNFNQVYPFLFKIPFSYNLAIGPLLFFYVQGITNIRFTWHLKDWIHFLPVLIAFVVQLVIHNFTPINSQDYKSPIYVFFVAGELLLTILSIAFYLQKAIRLVAQHDQWVLGNYSYT
;
A
#
# COMPACT_ATOMS: atom_id res chain seq x y z
N MET A 1 -30.89 18.14 -0.72
CA MET A 1 -30.17 17.14 -1.53
C MET A 1 -29.69 17.59 -2.94
N PRO A 2 -30.09 18.73 -3.56
CA PRO A 2 -29.54 19.12 -4.87
C PRO A 2 -28.17 19.82 -4.78
N TYR A 3 -27.78 20.34 -3.61
CA TYR A 3 -26.49 21.00 -3.39
C TYR A 3 -25.30 20.05 -3.23
N PHE A 4 -25.55 18.74 -3.11
CA PHE A 4 -24.52 17.73 -2.85
C PHE A 4 -23.71 17.39 -4.12
N CYS A 5 -24.39 17.21 -5.26
CA CYS A 5 -23.73 16.95 -6.53
C CYS A 5 -23.14 18.20 -7.20
N ALA A 6 -23.47 19.40 -6.72
CA ALA A 6 -23.02 20.66 -7.35
C ALA A 6 -21.55 21.00 -7.00
N GLN A 7 -20.97 20.40 -5.96
CA GLN A 7 -19.60 20.63 -5.52
C GLN A 7 -18.61 19.53 -5.95
N ILE A 8 -19.13 18.36 -6.36
CA ILE A 8 -18.34 17.24 -6.86
C ILE A 8 -18.14 17.43 -8.37
N ILE A 9 -16.89 17.42 -8.83
CA ILE A 9 -16.59 17.52 -10.25
C ILE A 9 -16.98 16.21 -10.95
N SER A 10 -17.51 16.31 -12.17
CA SER A 10 -17.75 15.13 -13.00
C SER A 10 -16.43 14.43 -13.33
N PRO A 11 -16.30 13.11 -13.11
CA PRO A 11 -15.04 12.40 -13.30
C PRO A 11 -14.57 12.51 -14.74
N ASN A 12 -13.28 12.79 -14.91
CA ASN A 12 -12.63 12.78 -16.20
C ASN A 12 -12.28 11.33 -16.62
N TYR A 13 -11.72 11.15 -17.82
CA TYR A 13 -11.35 9.81 -18.31
C TYR A 13 -10.33 9.10 -17.41
N LEU A 14 -9.36 9.83 -16.86
CA LEU A 14 -8.34 9.30 -15.96
C LEU A 14 -8.94 8.88 -14.62
N ASP A 15 -9.89 9.63 -14.08
CA ASP A 15 -10.63 9.26 -12.86
C ASP A 15 -11.37 7.94 -13.05
N ILE A 16 -12.05 7.76 -14.19
CA ILE A 16 -12.77 6.53 -14.48
C ILE A 16 -11.81 5.33 -14.53
N LEU A 17 -10.64 5.51 -15.14
CA LEU A 17 -9.60 4.47 -15.16
C LEU A 17 -9.08 4.16 -13.75
N LEU A 18 -8.81 5.18 -12.92
CA LEU A 18 -8.34 4.99 -11.55
C LEU A 18 -9.41 4.32 -10.68
N ILE A 19 -10.67 4.73 -10.77
CA ILE A 19 -11.80 4.11 -10.05
C ILE A 19 -11.89 2.63 -10.44
N SER A 20 -11.85 2.33 -11.74
CA SER A 20 -11.84 0.95 -12.23
C SER A 20 -10.66 0.17 -11.64
N GLY A 21 -9.45 0.74 -11.65
CA GLY A 21 -8.25 0.12 -11.07
C GLY A 21 -8.39 -0.18 -9.58
N ILE A 22 -8.94 0.74 -8.79
CA ILE A 22 -9.19 0.54 -7.36
C ILE A 22 -10.19 -0.60 -7.14
N ILE A 23 -11.28 -0.63 -7.92
CA ILE A 23 -12.28 -1.71 -7.86
C ILE A 23 -11.60 -3.06 -8.13
N HIS A 24 -10.75 -3.15 -9.15
CA HIS A 24 -10.00 -4.38 -9.43
C HIS A 24 -9.06 -4.76 -8.28
N CYS A 25 -8.35 -3.80 -7.67
CA CYS A 25 -7.49 -4.07 -6.52
C CYS A 25 -8.29 -4.66 -5.35
N VAL A 26 -9.46 -4.07 -5.02
CA VAL A 26 -10.32 -4.54 -3.93
C VAL A 26 -10.86 -5.94 -4.23
N ILE A 27 -11.33 -6.19 -5.46
CA ILE A 27 -11.84 -7.50 -5.88
C ILE A 27 -10.73 -8.56 -5.77
N ILE A 28 -9.55 -8.29 -6.33
CA ILE A 28 -8.42 -9.23 -6.30
C ILE A 28 -7.97 -9.50 -4.87
N ALA A 29 -7.86 -8.46 -4.04
CA ALA A 29 -7.51 -8.61 -2.63
C ALA A 29 -8.55 -9.47 -1.88
N ALA A 30 -9.83 -9.23 -2.10
CA ALA A 30 -10.91 -10.01 -1.49
C ALA A 30 -10.92 -11.46 -1.96
N LEU A 31 -10.73 -11.70 -3.27
CA LEU A 31 -10.62 -13.04 -3.84
C LEU A 31 -9.43 -13.78 -3.24
N LEU A 32 -8.25 -13.16 -3.17
CA LEU A 32 -7.06 -13.78 -2.54
C LEU A 32 -7.27 -14.14 -1.07
N LEU A 33 -8.06 -13.37 -0.31
CA LEU A 33 -8.39 -13.71 1.08
C LEU A 33 -9.38 -14.87 1.19
N TRP A 34 -10.30 -14.99 0.23
CA TRP A 34 -11.30 -16.05 0.22
C TRP A 34 -10.73 -17.35 -0.34
N THR A 35 -10.11 -17.30 -1.52
CA THR A 35 -9.65 -18.47 -2.28
C THR A 35 -8.22 -18.89 -1.93
N GLY A 36 -7.44 -17.98 -1.33
CA GLY A 36 -6.06 -18.27 -0.93
C GLY A 36 -6.00 -19.48 -0.01
N GLN A 37 -4.99 -20.32 -0.21
CA GLN A 37 -4.62 -21.29 0.82
C GLN A 37 -4.41 -20.53 2.13
N LYS A 38 -4.82 -21.09 3.27
CA LYS A 38 -4.91 -20.37 4.57
C LYS A 38 -3.57 -19.85 5.12
N GLY A 39 -2.49 -19.91 4.36
CA GLY A 39 -1.16 -19.44 4.71
C GLY A 39 -1.04 -17.91 4.75
N TRP A 40 0.12 -17.46 5.22
CA TRP A 40 0.42 -16.04 5.42
C TRP A 40 0.73 -15.34 4.09
N GLU A 41 1.27 -16.06 3.12
CA GLU A 41 1.62 -15.57 1.79
C GLU A 41 0.44 -14.94 1.05
N SER A 42 -0.70 -15.63 0.94
CA SER A 42 -1.89 -15.09 0.26
C SER A 42 -2.45 -13.87 0.99
N ARG A 43 -2.37 -13.84 2.33
CA ARG A 43 -2.81 -12.70 3.13
C ARG A 43 -1.92 -11.47 2.94
N LEU A 44 -0.61 -11.67 2.88
CA LEU A 44 0.37 -10.59 2.68
C LEU A 44 0.25 -9.97 1.29
N LEU A 45 0.08 -10.80 0.25
CA LEU A 45 -0.14 -10.32 -1.11
C LEU A 45 -1.48 -9.58 -1.22
N SER A 46 -2.54 -10.13 -0.64
CA SER A 46 -3.84 -9.44 -0.60
C SER A 46 -3.72 -8.08 0.08
N LEU A 47 -3.05 -8.01 1.23
CA LEU A 47 -2.83 -6.77 1.95
C LEU A 47 -2.03 -5.76 1.12
N ALA A 48 -0.99 -6.19 0.39
CA ALA A 48 -0.22 -5.31 -0.49
C ALA A 48 -1.10 -4.71 -1.61
N ILE A 49 -1.91 -5.53 -2.27
CA ILE A 49 -2.82 -5.09 -3.35
C ILE A 49 -3.89 -4.15 -2.78
N PHE A 50 -4.44 -4.47 -1.63
CA PHE A 50 -5.44 -3.64 -0.96
C PHE A 50 -4.86 -2.27 -0.58
N LEU A 51 -3.68 -2.23 0.05
CA LEU A 51 -3.02 -0.98 0.43
C LEU A 51 -2.66 -0.13 -0.79
N PHE A 52 -2.29 -0.75 -1.91
CA PHE A 52 -2.07 -0.04 -3.16
C PHE A 52 -3.35 0.64 -3.67
N GLY A 53 -4.47 -0.10 -3.74
CA GLY A 53 -5.76 0.48 -4.13
C GLY A 53 -6.25 1.56 -3.15
N LEU A 54 -6.04 1.34 -1.85
CA LEU A 54 -6.36 2.30 -0.79
C LEU A 54 -5.57 3.60 -0.96
N HIS A 55 -4.29 3.52 -1.32
CA HIS A 55 -3.48 4.71 -1.60
C HIS A 55 -4.01 5.51 -2.79
N GLN A 56 -4.42 4.83 -3.88
CA GLN A 56 -4.99 5.51 -5.05
C GLN A 56 -6.32 6.19 -4.76
N THR A 57 -7.06 5.73 -3.74
CA THR A 57 -8.34 6.36 -3.34
C THR A 57 -8.14 7.82 -2.97
N TRP A 58 -7.01 8.16 -2.33
CA TRP A 58 -6.68 9.53 -1.96
C TRP A 58 -6.60 10.48 -3.16
N ASN A 59 -5.97 10.04 -4.24
CA ASN A 59 -5.79 10.83 -5.46
C ASN A 59 -7.15 11.17 -6.08
N ILE A 60 -8.06 10.19 -6.15
CA ILE A 60 -9.40 10.38 -6.70
C ILE A 60 -10.26 11.27 -5.81
N LEU A 61 -10.21 11.09 -4.49
CA LEU A 61 -10.97 11.92 -3.57
C LEU A 61 -10.56 13.40 -3.68
N TYR A 62 -9.27 13.68 -3.89
CA TYR A 62 -8.82 15.05 -4.17
C TYR A 62 -9.28 15.56 -5.53
N ASP A 63 -9.17 14.78 -6.61
CA ASP A 63 -9.55 15.23 -7.96
C ASP A 63 -11.05 15.53 -8.07
N LEU A 64 -11.88 14.75 -7.37
CA LEU A 64 -13.34 14.93 -7.32
C LEU A 64 -13.80 16.02 -6.32
N ASN A 65 -12.89 16.77 -5.71
CA ASN A 65 -13.18 17.78 -4.67
C ASN A 65 -13.93 17.24 -3.43
N PHE A 66 -13.77 15.95 -3.09
CA PHE A 66 -14.38 15.38 -1.88
C PHE A 66 -13.85 16.05 -0.60
N ASN A 67 -12.67 16.67 -0.65
CA ASN A 67 -12.10 17.43 0.45
C ASN A 67 -12.96 18.63 0.85
N GLN A 68 -13.73 19.22 -0.08
CA GLN A 68 -14.62 20.34 0.23
C GLN A 68 -15.92 19.87 0.89
N VAL A 69 -16.43 18.72 0.46
CA VAL A 69 -17.71 18.15 0.93
C VAL A 69 -17.54 17.40 2.26
N TYR A 70 -16.45 16.64 2.38
CA TYR A 70 -16.16 15.75 3.52
C TYR A 70 -14.72 15.93 4.01
N PRO A 71 -14.37 17.10 4.54
CA PRO A 71 -13.00 17.40 4.91
C PRO A 71 -12.48 16.52 6.06
N PHE A 72 -13.38 15.94 6.87
CA PHE A 72 -12.99 15.00 7.92
C PHE A 72 -12.37 13.70 7.39
N LEU A 73 -12.72 13.25 6.18
CA LEU A 73 -12.14 12.04 5.57
C LEU A 73 -10.65 12.24 5.30
N PHE A 74 -10.23 13.49 5.08
CA PHE A 74 -8.85 13.86 4.79
C PHE A 74 -8.00 14.04 6.06
N LYS A 75 -8.56 13.79 7.24
CA LYS A 75 -7.76 13.67 8.48
C LYS A 75 -7.13 12.30 8.65
N ILE A 76 -7.65 11.30 7.95
CA ILE A 76 -7.14 9.93 7.99
C ILE A 76 -6.13 9.78 6.87
N PRO A 77 -4.87 9.41 7.17
CA PRO A 77 -3.90 9.17 6.13
C PRO A 77 -4.19 7.87 5.38
N PHE A 78 -4.09 7.93 4.05
CA PHE A 78 -4.24 6.78 3.16
C PHE A 78 -2.92 6.39 2.47
N SER A 79 -1.77 6.93 2.90
CA SER A 79 -0.46 6.57 2.33
C SER A 79 0.21 5.48 3.13
N TYR A 80 0.32 4.29 2.52
CA TYR A 80 0.94 3.10 3.10
C TYR A 80 2.08 2.57 2.22
N ASN A 81 2.68 3.43 1.40
CA ASN A 81 3.65 3.08 0.38
C ASN A 81 4.87 2.31 0.92
N LEU A 82 5.32 2.68 2.14
CA LEU A 82 6.42 2.00 2.82
C LEU A 82 6.16 0.52 3.14
N ALA A 83 4.89 0.10 3.20
CA ALA A 83 4.52 -1.29 3.46
C ALA A 83 4.73 -2.19 2.24
N ILE A 84 4.75 -1.64 1.02
CA ILE A 84 4.80 -2.41 -0.22
C ILE A 84 6.05 -3.29 -0.28
N GLY A 85 7.23 -2.72 0.00
CA GLY A 85 8.50 -3.46 0.02
C GLY A 85 8.50 -4.69 0.93
N PRO A 86 8.29 -4.53 2.25
CA PRO A 86 8.29 -5.66 3.18
C PRO A 86 7.17 -6.67 2.88
N LEU A 87 5.96 -6.23 2.50
CA LEU A 87 4.87 -7.16 2.14
C LEU A 87 5.24 -8.06 0.96
N LEU A 88 5.81 -7.48 -0.11
CA LEU A 88 6.25 -8.25 -1.27
C LEU A 88 7.36 -9.23 -0.90
N PHE A 89 8.33 -8.82 -0.08
CA PHE A 89 9.39 -9.73 0.37
C PHE A 89 8.85 -10.91 1.18
N PHE A 90 7.99 -10.66 2.18
CA PHE A 90 7.44 -11.75 2.99
C PHE A 90 6.48 -12.64 2.21
N TYR A 91 5.77 -12.10 1.21
CA TYR A 91 5.04 -12.92 0.26
C TYR A 91 5.98 -13.89 -0.48
N VAL A 92 7.06 -13.39 -1.07
CA VAL A 92 8.06 -14.23 -1.77
C VAL A 92 8.68 -15.24 -0.82
N GLN A 93 8.94 -14.85 0.42
CA GLN A 93 9.46 -15.76 1.45
C GLN A 93 8.49 -16.88 1.81
N GLY A 94 7.19 -16.59 1.91
CA GLY A 94 6.17 -17.59 2.18
C GLY A 94 6.02 -18.62 1.06
N ILE A 95 6.12 -18.20 -0.21
CA ILE A 95 6.00 -19.14 -1.35
C ILE A 95 7.28 -19.94 -1.64
N THR A 96 8.46 -19.39 -1.31
CA THR A 96 9.75 -20.05 -1.57
C THR A 96 10.23 -20.92 -0.41
N ASN A 97 9.69 -20.71 0.80
CA ASN A 97 10.05 -21.48 1.98
C ASN A 97 8.82 -22.16 2.58
N ILE A 98 8.72 -23.48 2.36
CA ILE A 98 7.64 -24.33 2.86
C ILE A 98 7.53 -24.31 4.40
N ARG A 99 8.62 -23.98 5.10
CA ARG A 99 8.66 -23.88 6.58
C ARG A 99 8.47 -22.45 7.08
N PHE A 100 8.08 -21.51 6.23
CA PHE A 100 7.86 -20.15 6.65
C PHE A 100 6.72 -20.07 7.68
N THR A 101 7.03 -19.51 8.85
CA THR A 101 6.07 -19.20 9.89
C THR A 101 6.25 -17.76 10.31
N TRP A 102 5.15 -17.01 10.36
CA TRP A 102 5.18 -15.62 10.80
C TRP A 102 5.54 -15.51 12.28
N HIS A 103 6.56 -14.72 12.59
CA HIS A 103 7.03 -14.49 13.96
C HIS A 103 6.93 -13.03 14.37
N LEU A 104 6.98 -12.77 15.68
CA LEU A 104 6.89 -11.41 16.20
C LEU A 104 8.02 -10.50 15.68
N LYS A 105 9.20 -11.07 15.41
CA LYS A 105 10.35 -10.35 14.88
C LYS A 105 10.11 -9.80 13.47
N ASP A 106 9.26 -10.44 12.68
CA ASP A 106 8.97 -10.03 11.31
C ASP A 106 8.19 -8.69 11.26
N TRP A 107 7.46 -8.37 12.34
CA TRP A 107 6.77 -7.08 12.48
C TRP A 107 7.72 -5.88 12.55
N ILE A 108 9.00 -6.06 12.91
CA ILE A 108 9.95 -4.95 12.98
C ILE A 108 10.16 -4.28 11.62
N HIS A 109 9.95 -5.03 10.53
CA HIS A 109 10.05 -4.54 9.16
C HIS A 109 8.92 -3.56 8.80
N PHE A 110 7.84 -3.54 9.59
CA PHE A 110 6.71 -2.61 9.46
C PHE A 110 6.81 -1.41 10.40
N LEU A 111 7.83 -1.34 11.27
CA LEU A 111 8.06 -0.19 12.14
C LEU A 111 8.18 1.14 11.35
N PRO A 112 8.89 1.22 10.21
CA PRO A 112 8.93 2.44 9.40
C PRO A 112 7.55 2.87 8.90
N VAL A 113 6.67 1.90 8.58
CA VAL A 113 5.29 2.15 8.14
C VAL A 113 4.49 2.77 9.28
N LEU A 114 4.59 2.20 10.49
CA LEU A 114 3.88 2.71 11.66
C LEU A 114 4.34 4.13 12.02
N ILE A 115 5.63 4.39 11.99
CA ILE A 115 6.19 5.73 12.25
C ILE A 115 5.65 6.73 11.22
N ALA A 116 5.72 6.40 9.92
CA ALA A 116 5.21 7.27 8.86
C ALA A 116 3.71 7.55 9.02
N PHE A 117 2.92 6.51 9.31
CA PHE A 117 1.48 6.64 9.55
C PHE A 117 1.17 7.57 10.74
N VAL A 118 1.88 7.41 11.87
CA VAL A 118 1.69 8.28 13.05
C VAL A 118 2.07 9.72 12.74
N VAL A 119 3.18 9.95 12.05
CA VAL A 119 3.60 11.31 11.65
C VAL A 119 2.58 11.95 10.72
N GLN A 120 2.08 11.21 9.72
CA GLN A 120 1.01 11.71 8.84
C GLN A 120 -0.25 12.03 9.65
N LEU A 121 -0.66 11.16 10.57
CA LEU A 121 -1.84 11.37 11.40
C LEU A 121 -1.70 12.66 12.22
N VAL A 122 -0.52 12.92 12.80
CA VAL A 122 -0.22 14.18 13.50
C VAL A 122 -0.32 15.35 12.52
N ILE A 123 0.36 15.32 11.37
CA ILE A 123 0.32 16.43 10.41
C ILE A 123 -1.13 16.76 9.99
N HIS A 124 -1.94 15.77 9.60
CA HIS A 124 -3.31 15.99 9.16
C HIS A 124 -4.27 16.45 10.27
N ASN A 125 -4.01 16.09 11.54
CA ASN A 125 -4.88 16.50 12.65
C ASN A 125 -4.51 17.85 13.26
N PHE A 126 -3.25 18.25 13.18
CA PHE A 126 -2.77 19.56 13.65
C PHE A 126 -2.93 20.67 12.61
N THR A 127 -3.20 20.32 11.35
CA THR A 127 -3.45 21.32 10.30
C THR A 127 -4.95 21.66 10.22
N PRO A 128 -5.35 22.93 10.09
CA PRO A 128 -6.76 23.32 10.07
C PRO A 128 -7.55 22.66 8.93
N ILE A 129 -8.82 22.32 9.19
CA ILE A 129 -9.69 21.60 8.24
C ILE A 129 -9.89 22.35 6.91
N ASN A 130 -9.74 23.68 6.91
CA ASN A 130 -9.92 24.54 5.74
C ASN A 130 -8.61 24.94 5.05
N SER A 131 -7.45 24.52 5.57
CA SER A 131 -6.20 24.70 4.86
C SER A 131 -6.01 23.59 3.84
N GLN A 132 -5.42 23.94 2.70
CA GLN A 132 -4.95 22.97 1.73
C GLN A 132 -3.66 22.36 2.27
N ASP A 133 -3.77 21.39 3.19
CA ASP A 133 -2.65 20.81 3.94
C ASP A 133 -1.53 20.30 3.02
N TYR A 134 -1.90 19.83 1.82
CA TYR A 134 -0.98 19.41 0.77
C TYR A 134 -0.06 20.51 0.22
N LYS A 135 -0.36 21.78 0.50
CA LYS A 135 0.49 22.94 0.15
C LYS A 135 1.45 23.35 1.27
N SER A 136 1.32 22.75 2.46
CA SER A 136 2.24 23.04 3.57
C SER A 136 3.66 22.58 3.23
N PRO A 137 4.70 23.43 3.38
CA PRO A 137 6.09 23.02 3.15
C PRO A 137 6.50 21.80 3.98
N ILE A 138 5.97 21.68 5.21
CA ILE A 138 6.22 20.55 6.10
C ILE A 138 5.66 19.25 5.50
N TYR A 139 4.43 19.31 4.98
CA TYR A 139 3.79 18.17 4.34
C TYR A 139 4.54 17.75 3.06
N VAL A 140 4.90 18.72 2.21
CA VAL A 140 5.66 18.44 0.97
C VAL A 140 7.01 17.81 1.28
N PHE A 141 7.75 18.34 2.26
CA PHE A 141 9.02 17.76 2.70
C PHE A 141 8.85 16.34 3.23
N PHE A 142 7.82 16.11 4.05
CA PHE A 142 7.52 14.78 4.59
C PHE A 142 7.19 13.78 3.49
N VAL A 143 6.32 14.12 2.54
CA VAL A 143 5.94 13.25 1.41
C VAL A 143 7.14 12.93 0.54
N ALA A 144 8.01 13.90 0.27
CA ALA A 144 9.25 13.65 -0.47
C ALA A 144 10.17 12.66 0.26
N GLY A 145 10.32 12.82 1.57
CA GLY A 145 11.07 11.89 2.42
C GLY A 145 10.47 10.48 2.44
N GLU A 146 9.15 10.37 2.60
CA GLU A 146 8.41 9.10 2.55
C GLU A 146 8.59 8.39 1.20
N LEU A 147 8.53 9.13 0.09
CA LEU A 147 8.73 8.57 -1.25
C LEU A 147 10.14 8.02 -1.42
N LEU A 148 11.16 8.76 -0.99
CA LEU A 148 12.55 8.30 -1.03
C LEU A 148 12.74 7.04 -0.18
N LEU A 149 12.21 7.02 1.03
CA LEU A 149 12.27 5.84 1.91
C LEU A 149 11.49 4.66 1.33
N THR A 150 10.36 4.91 0.66
CA THR A 150 9.59 3.89 -0.07
C THR A 150 10.44 3.25 -1.16
N ILE A 151 11.09 4.07 -2.00
CA ILE A 151 11.94 3.58 -3.09
C ILE A 151 13.10 2.74 -2.53
N LEU A 152 13.77 3.23 -1.48
CA LEU A 152 14.86 2.50 -0.82
C LEU A 152 14.37 1.18 -0.20
N SER A 153 13.21 1.19 0.45
CA SER A 153 12.56 0.00 1.01
C SER A 153 12.27 -1.03 -0.08
N ILE A 154 11.58 -0.63 -1.14
CA ILE A 154 11.24 -1.51 -2.27
C ILE A 154 12.52 -2.10 -2.89
N ALA A 155 13.53 -1.28 -3.17
CA ALA A 155 14.79 -1.75 -3.76
C ALA A 155 15.49 -2.78 -2.86
N PHE A 156 15.59 -2.50 -1.56
CA PHE A 156 16.20 -3.41 -0.59
C PHE A 156 15.48 -4.76 -0.49
N TYR A 157 14.16 -4.73 -0.37
CA TYR A 157 13.35 -5.95 -0.25
C TYR A 157 13.25 -6.72 -1.55
N LEU A 158 13.21 -6.04 -2.69
CA LEU A 158 13.25 -6.68 -4.01
C LEU A 158 14.57 -7.42 -4.22
N GLN A 159 15.71 -6.81 -3.86
CA GLN A 159 17.01 -7.48 -3.93
C GLN A 159 17.03 -8.76 -3.08
N LYS A 160 16.47 -8.73 -1.87
CA LYS A 160 16.36 -9.91 -1.02
C LYS A 160 15.43 -10.97 -1.61
N ALA A 161 14.29 -10.57 -2.15
CA ALA A 161 13.33 -11.46 -2.78
C ALA A 161 13.95 -12.20 -3.98
N ILE A 162 14.67 -11.50 -4.86
CA ILE A 162 15.36 -12.10 -6.00
C ILE A 162 16.39 -13.14 -5.55
N ARG A 163 17.20 -12.82 -4.53
CA ARG A 163 18.18 -13.78 -3.98
C ARG A 163 17.49 -15.03 -3.45
N LEU A 164 16.34 -14.87 -2.80
CA LEU A 164 15.60 -15.98 -2.23
C LEU A 164 15.01 -16.90 -3.30
N VAL A 165 14.47 -16.31 -4.38
CA VAL A 165 13.99 -17.07 -5.55
C VAL A 165 15.14 -17.84 -6.19
N ALA A 166 16.30 -17.20 -6.42
CA ALA A 166 17.46 -17.86 -7.01
C ALA A 166 17.97 -19.04 -6.15
N GLN A 167 17.94 -18.91 -4.82
CA GLN A 167 18.28 -20.01 -3.91
C GLN A 167 17.26 -21.15 -3.98
N HIS A 168 15.97 -20.82 -4.06
CA HIS A 168 14.90 -21.80 -4.20
C HIS A 168 15.03 -22.58 -5.52
N ASP A 169 15.29 -21.89 -6.64
CA ASP A 169 15.47 -22.52 -7.95
C ASP A 169 16.64 -23.52 -7.95
N GLN A 170 17.78 -23.14 -7.37
CA GLN A 170 18.93 -24.04 -7.22
C GLN A 170 18.60 -25.26 -6.37
N TRP A 171 17.83 -25.08 -5.28
CA TRP A 171 17.40 -26.18 -4.43
C TRP A 171 16.44 -27.12 -5.17
N VAL A 172 15.47 -26.60 -5.92
CA VAL A 172 14.54 -27.43 -6.71
C VAL A 172 15.31 -28.23 -7.76
N LEU A 173 16.22 -27.59 -8.49
CA LEU A 173 17.03 -28.27 -9.50
C LEU A 173 17.92 -29.37 -8.88
N GLY A 174 18.53 -29.12 -7.72
CA GLY A 174 19.37 -30.12 -7.05
C GLY A 174 18.61 -31.34 -6.51
N ASN A 175 17.32 -31.20 -6.18
CA ASN A 175 16.53 -32.27 -5.57
C ASN A 175 15.55 -32.96 -6.53
N TYR A 176 15.17 -32.33 -7.64
CA TYR A 176 14.11 -32.83 -8.53
C TYR A 176 14.53 -32.98 -10.01
N SER A 177 15.75 -32.62 -10.43
CA SER A 177 16.19 -32.74 -11.84
C SER A 177 16.63 -34.15 -12.27
N TYR A 178 16.23 -35.21 -11.55
CA TYR A 178 16.49 -36.61 -11.93
C TYR A 178 15.18 -37.33 -12.24
N THR A 179 14.53 -36.94 -13.33
CA THR A 179 13.54 -37.71 -14.10
C THR A 179 13.66 -37.30 -15.56
#